data_AF-A0A938CRA2-F1
#
_entry.id   AF-A0A938CRA2-F1
#
_cell.length_a   1.000
_cell.length_b   1.000
_cell.length_c   1.000
_cell.angle_alpha   90.00
_cell.angle_beta   90.00
_cell.angle_gamma   90.00
#
_symmetry.space_group_name_H-M   'P 1'
#
loop_
_entity.id
_entity.type
_entity.pdbx_description
1 polymer ?
#
loop_
_entity_poly.entity_id
_entity_poly.type
_entity_poly.pdbx_seq_one_letter_code
_entity_poly.pdbx_strand_id
1 'polypeptide(L)'
;MSPLSQVSPSGRIGRGPFAISIALVYLLGFGSQALLSPPVTSRAGVWAFVAAQAALTWLWYTLHVRRLHDAGRPAGTAAGVALVYALEIALLVIVVWLIITSGFEQGSAREDAGILKLFVFLYLIALLTGDPSLGGLGYWLLGFVALLLLPVVIAVCFTLWTATRPSVPAAP
;
A
#
# COMPACT_ATOMS: atom_id res chain seq x y z
N MET A 1 21.78 -23.68 -10.99
CA MET A 1 21.41 -22.48 -10.21
C MET A 1 22.37 -21.37 -10.56
N SER A 2 21.88 -20.28 -11.17
CA SER A 2 22.40 -18.90 -11.11
C SER A 2 21.67 -18.03 -12.12
N PRO A 3 20.79 -17.10 -11.69
CA PRO A 3 20.45 -15.96 -12.52
C PRO A 3 20.60 -14.68 -11.69
N LEU A 4 21.81 -14.41 -11.20
CA LEU A 4 22.16 -13.14 -10.57
C LEU A 4 23.32 -12.52 -11.35
N SER A 5 23.03 -11.94 -12.51
CA SER A 5 23.75 -10.77 -13.05
C SER A 5 23.42 -10.56 -14.53
N GLN A 6 22.36 -9.81 -14.85
CA GLN A 6 22.37 -8.99 -16.06
C GLN A 6 21.66 -7.68 -15.75
N VAL A 7 22.36 -6.78 -15.06
CA VAL A 7 22.13 -5.36 -15.28
C VAL A 7 22.54 -5.14 -16.74
N SER A 8 21.56 -5.04 -17.64
CA SER A 8 21.84 -4.79 -19.05
C SER A 8 22.59 -3.46 -19.16
N PRO A 9 23.69 -3.36 -19.96
CA PRO A 9 24.42 -2.11 -20.18
C PRO A 9 23.54 -0.96 -20.71
N SER A 10 22.37 -1.31 -21.23
CA SER A 10 21.37 -0.38 -21.77
C SER A 10 20.44 0.26 -20.72
N GLY A 11 20.63 0.00 -19.42
CA GLY A 11 19.75 0.53 -18.36
C GLY A 11 18.35 -0.10 -18.30
N ARG A 12 18.13 -1.16 -19.08
CA ARG A 12 16.86 -1.88 -19.22
C ARG A 12 16.64 -2.88 -18.09
N ILE A 13 15.40 -3.04 -17.66
CA ILE A 13 15.01 -3.96 -16.59
C ILE A 13 14.34 -5.19 -17.21
N GLY A 14 15.03 -6.34 -17.11
CA GLY A 14 14.46 -7.63 -17.48
C GLY A 14 13.30 -8.06 -16.57
N ARG A 15 12.50 -9.05 -17.02
CA ARG A 15 11.33 -9.55 -16.27
C ARG A 15 11.67 -10.04 -14.86
N GLY A 16 12.75 -10.83 -14.71
CA GLY A 16 13.17 -11.37 -13.41
C GLY A 16 13.56 -10.28 -12.41
N PRO A 17 14.52 -9.40 -12.74
CA PRO A 17 14.88 -8.26 -11.89
C PRO A 17 13.70 -7.35 -11.54
N PHE A 18 12.80 -7.08 -12.49
CA PHE A 18 11.57 -6.33 -12.22
C PHE A 18 10.69 -7.02 -11.16
N ALA A 19 10.42 -8.32 -11.34
CA ALA A 19 9.56 -9.08 -10.42
C ALA A 19 10.13 -9.12 -9.00
N ILE A 20 11.44 -9.37 -8.86
CA ILE A 20 12.13 -9.35 -7.56
C ILE A 20 12.05 -7.96 -6.92
N SER A 21 12.31 -6.91 -7.70
CA SER A 21 12.29 -5.53 -7.18
C SER A 21 10.89 -5.15 -6.69
N ILE A 22 9.84 -5.47 -7.45
CA ILE A 22 8.47 -5.17 -7.02
C ILE A 22 8.04 -6.04 -5.84
N ALA A 23 8.44 -7.31 -5.79
CA ALA A 23 8.18 -8.14 -4.61
C ALA A 23 8.79 -7.51 -3.34
N LEU A 24 10.02 -7.01 -3.44
CA LEU A 24 10.66 -6.28 -2.33
C LEU A 24 9.90 -4.99 -1.97
N VAL A 25 9.45 -4.21 -2.96
CA VAL A 25 8.63 -3.02 -2.70
C VAL A 25 7.35 -3.37 -1.95
N TYR A 26 6.67 -4.45 -2.30
CA TYR A 26 5.47 -4.89 -1.57
C TYR A 26 5.77 -5.40 -0.17
N LEU A 27 6.83 -6.18 0.01
CA LEU A 27 7.26 -6.64 1.33
C LEU A 27 7.64 -5.47 2.24
N LEU A 28 8.34 -4.47 1.71
CA LEU A 28 8.67 -3.24 2.44
C LEU A 28 7.42 -2.39 2.71
N GLY A 29 6.48 -2.31 1.76
CA GLY A 29 5.18 -1.65 1.96
C GLY A 29 4.40 -2.28 3.10
N PHE A 30 4.34 -3.61 3.15
CA PHE A 30 3.75 -4.33 4.27
C PHE A 30 4.52 -4.08 5.58
N GLY A 31 5.85 -4.19 5.56
CA GLY A 31 6.69 -3.94 6.74
C GLY A 31 6.60 -2.50 7.27
N SER A 32 6.36 -1.53 6.39
CA SER A 32 6.24 -0.12 6.78
C SER A 32 5.03 0.16 7.67
N GLN A 33 4.05 -0.75 7.75
CA GLN A 33 2.94 -0.65 8.71
C GLN A 33 3.43 -0.61 10.16
N ALA A 34 4.60 -1.21 10.45
CA ALA A 34 5.23 -1.12 11.77
C ALA A 34 5.61 0.33 12.17
N LEU A 35 5.74 1.25 11.20
CA LEU A 35 5.99 2.67 11.46
C LEU A 35 4.78 3.40 12.05
N LEU A 36 3.59 2.78 12.01
CA LEU A 36 2.39 3.26 12.69
C LEU A 36 2.29 2.77 14.14
N SER A 37 3.27 2.01 14.64
CA SER A 37 3.28 1.53 16.03
C SER A 37 3.41 2.68 17.04
N PRO A 38 2.90 2.53 18.28
CA PRO A 38 2.97 3.56 19.32
C PRO A 38 4.40 4.08 19.61
N PRO A 39 5.45 3.24 19.68
CA PRO A 39 6.81 3.72 19.94
C PRO A 39 7.36 4.65 18.84
N VAL A 40 6.93 4.46 17.58
CA VAL A 40 7.37 5.28 16.45
C VAL A 40 6.53 6.54 16.36
N THR A 41 5.21 6.40 16.46
CA THR A 41 4.28 7.53 16.31
C THR A 41 4.37 8.53 17.46
N SER A 42 4.71 8.09 18.68
CA SER A 42 4.98 9.01 19.80
C SER A 42 6.22 9.88 19.61
N ARG A 43 7.18 9.46 18.78
CA ARG A 43 8.46 10.16 18.56
C ARG A 43 8.48 10.98 17.27
N ALA A 44 8.01 10.38 16.17
CA ALA A 44 8.08 10.96 14.83
C ALA A 44 6.70 11.32 14.25
N GLY A 45 5.62 11.07 14.99
CA GLY A 45 4.26 11.13 14.45
C GLY A 45 4.06 10.13 13.31
N VAL A 46 3.07 10.41 12.47
CA VAL A 46 2.80 9.63 11.25
C VAL A 46 3.82 9.90 10.13
N TRP A 47 4.71 10.87 10.28
CA TRP A 47 5.62 11.31 9.21
C TRP A 47 6.61 10.24 8.77
N ALA A 48 7.07 9.39 9.70
CA ALA A 48 7.94 8.26 9.34
C ALA A 48 7.24 7.30 8.37
N PHE A 49 5.97 6.99 8.62
CA PHE A 49 5.14 6.18 7.73
C PHE A 49 4.91 6.89 6.39
N VAL A 50 4.54 8.17 6.39
CA VAL A 50 4.31 8.96 5.17
C VAL A 50 5.56 9.01 4.29
N ALA A 51 6.72 9.24 4.87
CA ALA A 51 7.98 9.28 4.13
C ALA A 51 8.32 7.92 3.51
N ALA A 52 8.15 6.83 4.27
CA ALA A 52 8.36 5.48 3.76
C ALA A 52 7.41 5.16 2.60
N GLN A 53 6.12 5.48 2.75
CA GLN A 53 5.11 5.26 1.72
C GLN A 53 5.40 6.09 0.46
N ALA A 54 5.74 7.38 0.59
CA ALA A 54 6.11 8.22 -0.54
C ALA A 54 7.32 7.66 -1.30
N ALA A 55 8.35 7.20 -0.57
CA ALA A 55 9.53 6.58 -1.16
C ALA A 55 9.19 5.27 -1.89
N LEU A 56 8.34 4.42 -1.29
CA LEU A 56 7.92 3.15 -1.88
C LEU A 56 7.02 3.36 -3.10
N THR A 57 6.09 4.31 -3.07
CA THR A 57 5.27 4.69 -4.22
C THR A 57 6.14 5.21 -5.36
N TRP A 58 7.15 6.04 -5.05
CA TRP A 58 8.12 6.52 -6.04
C TRP A 58 8.93 5.38 -6.66
N LEU A 59 9.46 4.47 -5.84
CA LEU A 59 10.18 3.28 -6.31
C LEU A 59 9.29 2.39 -7.19
N TRP A 60 8.06 2.13 -6.75
CA TRP A 60 7.07 1.38 -7.52
C TRP A 60 6.83 2.03 -8.89
N TYR A 61 6.59 3.34 -8.91
CA TYR A 61 6.33 4.10 -10.12
C TYR A 61 7.52 4.04 -11.09
N THR A 62 8.73 4.35 -10.62
CA THR A 62 9.94 4.37 -11.46
C THR A 62 10.24 2.99 -12.06
N LEU A 63 10.06 1.90 -11.31
CA LEU A 63 10.20 0.54 -11.82
C LEU A 63 9.18 0.23 -12.92
N HIS A 64 7.91 0.61 -12.72
CA HIS A 64 6.86 0.39 -13.72
C HIS A 64 7.09 1.22 -14.99
N VAL A 65 7.46 2.49 -14.85
CA VAL A 65 7.76 3.35 -16.01
C VAL A 65 8.92 2.79 -16.82
N ARG A 66 10.04 2.41 -16.17
CA ARG A 66 11.16 1.79 -16.87
C ARG A 66 10.74 0.51 -17.59
N ARG A 67 9.95 -0.33 -16.92
CA ARG A 67 9.51 -1.60 -17.49
C ARG A 67 8.55 -1.42 -18.68
N LEU A 68 7.67 -0.42 -18.62
CA LEU A 68 6.76 -0.06 -19.70
C LEU A 68 7.51 0.57 -20.87
N HIS A 69 8.46 1.45 -20.59
CA HIS A 69 9.35 2.01 -21.59
C HIS A 69 10.10 0.91 -22.35
N ASP A 70 10.64 -0.08 -21.62
CA ASP A 70 11.28 -1.26 -22.23
C ASP A 70 10.35 -2.09 -23.11
N ALA A 71 9.04 -2.02 -22.87
CA ALA A 71 7.99 -2.66 -23.65
C ALA A 71 7.39 -1.75 -24.73
N GLY A 72 7.94 -0.54 -24.94
CA GLY A 72 7.42 0.43 -25.92
C GLY A 72 6.05 1.00 -25.55
N ARG A 73 5.70 1.06 -24.26
CA ARG A 73 4.39 1.50 -23.76
C ARG A 73 4.47 2.83 -23.01
N PRO A 74 3.40 3.65 -23.06
CA PRO A 74 3.35 4.92 -22.36
C PRO A 74 3.29 4.73 -20.83
N ALA A 75 3.83 5.71 -20.11
CA ALA A 75 3.87 5.73 -18.64
C ALA A 75 2.54 6.13 -17.97
N GLY A 76 1.55 6.63 -18.74
CA GLY A 76 0.35 7.26 -18.19
C GLY A 76 -0.44 6.38 -17.22
N THR A 77 -0.59 5.08 -17.51
CA THR A 77 -1.31 4.16 -16.60
C THR A 77 -0.57 3.96 -15.28
N ALA A 78 0.77 3.91 -15.29
CA ALA A 78 1.55 3.82 -14.06
C ALA A 78 1.41 5.08 -13.20
N ALA A 79 1.35 6.26 -13.83
CA ALA A 79 1.10 7.52 -13.14
C ALA A 79 -0.30 7.55 -12.51
N GLY A 80 -1.32 7.07 -13.22
CA GLY A 80 -2.69 6.97 -12.68
C GLY A 80 -2.77 6.07 -11.46
N VAL A 81 -2.16 4.88 -11.50
CA VAL A 81 -2.15 3.96 -10.34
C VAL A 81 -1.37 4.57 -9.17
N ALA A 82 -0.22 5.20 -9.43
CA ALA A 82 0.55 5.87 -8.38
C ALA A 82 -0.24 7.03 -7.73
N LEU A 83 -1.03 7.77 -8.50
CA LEU A 83 -1.89 8.83 -7.99
C LEU A 83 -3.01 8.29 -7.09
N VAL A 84 -3.65 7.19 -7.48
CA VAL A 84 -4.67 6.52 -6.65
C VAL A 84 -4.05 6.09 -5.31
N TYR A 85 -2.85 5.52 -5.34
CA TYR A 85 -2.11 5.14 -4.13
C TYR A 85 -1.75 6.35 -3.26
N ALA A 86 -1.30 7.45 -3.87
CA ALA A 86 -0.98 8.68 -3.13
C ALA A 86 -2.23 9.26 -2.45
N LEU A 87 -3.38 9.21 -3.12
CA LEU A 87 -4.66 9.64 -2.55
C LEU A 87 -5.09 8.74 -1.39
N GLU A 88 -4.94 7.42 -1.53
CA GLU A 88 -5.20 6.45 -0.45
C GLU A 88 -4.35 6.74 0.79
N ILE A 89 -3.04 6.96 0.61
CA ILE A 89 -2.12 7.32 1.70
C ILE A 89 -2.56 8.63 2.35
N ALA A 90 -2.92 9.65 1.56
CA ALA A 90 -3.41 10.93 2.08
C ALA A 90 -4.69 10.77 2.91
N LEU A 91 -5.65 9.97 2.42
CA LEU A 91 -6.87 9.64 3.17
C LEU A 91 -6.56 8.92 4.47
N LEU A 92 -5.67 7.91 4.44
CA LEU A 92 -5.26 7.18 5.64
C LEU A 92 -4.63 8.11 6.68
N VAL A 93 -3.76 9.03 6.25
CA VAL A 93 -3.13 10.02 7.14
C VAL A 93 -4.17 10.92 7.76
N ILE A 94 -5.16 11.39 6.99
CA ILE A 94 -6.27 12.20 7.51
C ILE A 94 -7.07 11.40 8.54
N VAL A 95 -7.41 10.14 8.25
CA VAL A 95 -8.14 9.27 9.19
C VAL A 95 -7.36 9.07 10.49
N VAL A 96 -6.06 8.74 10.40
CA VAL A 96 -5.21 8.57 11.58
C VAL A 96 -5.12 9.87 12.38
N TRP A 97 -4.94 11.00 11.70
CA TRP A 97 -4.90 12.30 12.34
C TRP A 97 -6.23 12.63 13.06
N LEU A 98 -7.38 12.38 12.43
CA LEU A 98 -8.70 12.56 13.05
C LEU A 98 -8.89 11.66 14.27
N ILE A 99 -8.42 10.42 14.23
CA ILE A 99 -8.49 9.49 15.38
C ILE A 99 -7.63 10.01 16.54
N ILE A 100 -6.43 10.52 16.26
CA ILE A 100 -5.53 11.05 17.29
C ILE A 100 -6.10 12.34 17.91
N THR A 101 -6.64 13.25 17.09
CA THR A 101 -7.10 14.58 17.56
C THR A 101 -8.50 14.59 18.16
N SER A 102 -9.35 13.61 17.84
CA SER A 102 -10.72 13.51 18.38
C SER A 102 -10.80 13.16 19.87
N GLY A 103 -9.66 12.94 20.54
CA GLY A 103 -9.63 12.82 22.01
C GLY A 103 -10.47 11.66 22.54
N PHE A 104 -10.45 10.50 21.87
CA PHE A 104 -10.84 9.22 22.48
C PHE A 104 -9.87 8.92 23.64
N GLU A 105 -10.05 9.64 24.74
CA GLU A 105 -9.15 9.64 25.89
C GLU A 105 -9.25 8.34 26.70
N GLN A 106 -8.08 7.75 26.88
CA GLN A 106 -7.56 7.28 28.18
C GLN A 106 -8.41 6.26 28.95
N GLY A 107 -8.68 5.10 28.33
CA GLY A 107 -8.80 3.85 29.06
C GLY A 107 -7.44 3.16 29.13
N SER A 108 -6.92 2.93 30.34
CA SER A 108 -5.65 2.25 30.64
C SER A 108 -5.62 0.81 30.12
N ALA A 109 -5.27 0.61 28.85
CA ALA A 109 -4.82 -0.67 28.33
C ALA A 109 -3.87 -0.44 27.15
N ARG A 110 -2.58 -0.63 27.46
CA ARG A 110 -1.48 -1.06 26.61
C ARG A 110 -1.67 -0.87 25.09
N GLU A 111 -1.00 0.17 24.61
CA GLU A 111 -0.33 0.29 23.30
C GLU A 111 -0.40 -0.97 22.42
N ASP A 112 -1.16 -0.91 21.31
CA ASP A 112 -0.89 -1.66 20.04
C ASP A 112 -2.04 -1.59 19.01
N ALA A 113 -3.18 -1.00 19.34
CA ALA A 113 -4.42 -1.28 18.63
C ALA A 113 -4.97 -0.11 17.80
N GLY A 114 -4.29 0.47 16.81
CA GLY A 114 -4.91 1.53 15.96
C GLY A 114 -6.13 1.01 15.17
N ILE A 115 -5.88 0.03 14.30
CA ILE A 115 -6.91 -0.69 13.53
C ILE A 115 -7.75 -1.60 14.43
N LEU A 116 -7.12 -2.23 15.42
CA LEU A 116 -7.83 -3.10 16.34
C LEU A 116 -8.76 -2.28 17.25
N LYS A 117 -8.44 -1.04 17.63
CA LYS A 117 -9.39 -0.13 18.31
C LYS A 117 -10.51 0.31 17.40
N LEU A 118 -10.25 0.55 16.12
CA LEU A 118 -11.34 0.83 15.16
C LEU A 118 -12.28 -0.38 15.03
N PHE A 119 -11.72 -1.59 14.87
CA PHE A 119 -12.49 -2.84 14.85
C PHE A 119 -13.22 -3.10 16.17
N VAL A 120 -12.58 -2.85 17.32
CA VAL A 120 -13.18 -3.00 18.65
C VAL A 120 -14.26 -1.94 18.87
N PHE A 121 -14.06 -0.70 18.43
CA PHE A 121 -15.06 0.36 18.50
C PHE A 121 -16.29 0.03 17.65
N LEU A 122 -16.08 -0.44 16.42
CA LEU A 122 -17.16 -0.92 15.54
C LEU A 122 -17.86 -2.14 16.14
N TYR A 123 -17.12 -3.07 16.74
CA TYR A 123 -17.67 -4.22 17.46
C TYR A 123 -18.48 -3.81 18.71
N LEU A 124 -18.03 -2.81 19.46
CA LEU A 124 -18.75 -2.29 20.63
C LEU A 124 -20.02 -1.55 20.22
N ILE A 125 -20.02 -0.81 19.10
CA ILE A 125 -21.24 -0.26 18.51
C ILE A 125 -22.21 -1.38 18.12
N ALA A 126 -21.71 -2.47 17.51
CA ALA A 126 -22.52 -3.64 17.18
C ALA A 126 -23.19 -4.27 18.40
N LEU A 127 -22.41 -4.38 19.49
CA LEU A 127 -22.86 -4.91 20.77
C LEU A 127 -23.95 -4.02 21.40
N LEU A 128 -23.78 -2.70 21.32
CA LEU A 128 -24.76 -1.69 21.79
C LEU A 128 -26.05 -1.70 20.96
N THR A 129 -25.96 -2.04 19.68
CA THR A 129 -27.14 -2.23 18.80
C THR A 129 -27.83 -3.58 18.99
N GLY A 130 -27.32 -4.45 19.87
CA GLY A 130 -27.96 -5.72 20.22
C GLY A 130 -27.81 -6.84 19.19
N ASP A 131 -27.00 -6.64 18.14
CA ASP A 131 -26.74 -7.63 17.10
C ASP A 131 -25.22 -7.92 16.99
N PRO A 132 -24.73 -8.99 17.64
CA PRO A 132 -23.33 -9.38 17.58
C PRO A 132 -22.89 -9.90 16.20
N SER A 133 -23.84 -10.16 15.29
CA SER A 133 -23.54 -10.52 13.89
C SER A 133 -23.21 -9.30 13.02
N LEU A 134 -23.30 -8.07 13.59
CA LEU A 134 -23.30 -6.79 12.88
C LEU A 134 -24.43 -6.64 11.85
N GLY A 135 -25.26 -7.68 11.58
CA GLY A 135 -26.40 -7.65 10.67
C GLY A 135 -26.12 -6.92 9.34
N GLY A 136 -26.99 -5.97 8.99
CA GLY A 136 -26.82 -5.08 7.84
C GLY A 136 -25.54 -4.23 7.89
N LEU A 137 -25.11 -3.81 9.08
CA LEU A 137 -23.90 -3.02 9.31
C LEU A 137 -22.64 -3.83 8.99
N GLY A 138 -22.67 -5.14 9.19
CA GLY A 138 -21.60 -6.07 8.83
C GLY A 138 -21.35 -6.12 7.32
N TYR A 139 -22.42 -6.11 6.51
CA TYR A 139 -22.30 -6.03 5.06
C TYR A 139 -21.74 -4.69 4.58
N TRP A 140 -22.12 -3.58 5.22
CA TRP A 140 -21.52 -2.28 4.94
C TRP A 140 -20.04 -2.24 5.31
N LEU A 141 -19.68 -2.78 6.48
CA LEU A 141 -18.29 -2.87 6.92
C LEU A 141 -17.44 -3.69 5.95
N LEU A 142 -17.95 -4.85 5.53
CA LEU A 142 -17.32 -5.70 4.54
C LEU A 142 -17.14 -4.96 3.20
N GLY A 143 -18.15 -4.20 2.77
CA GLY A 143 -18.09 -3.34 1.59
C GLY A 143 -16.99 -2.28 1.71
N PHE A 144 -16.86 -1.62 2.87
CA PHE A 144 -15.80 -0.66 3.13
C PHE A 144 -14.41 -1.31 3.13
N VAL A 145 -14.26 -2.47 3.77
CA VAL A 145 -12.99 -3.22 3.75
C VAL A 145 -12.64 -3.64 2.32
N ALA A 146 -13.60 -4.14 1.55
CA ALA A 146 -13.38 -4.48 0.14
C ALA A 146 -12.98 -3.26 -0.70
N LEU A 147 -13.61 -2.11 -0.45
CA LEU A 147 -13.27 -0.84 -1.11
C LEU A 147 -11.86 -0.36 -0.72
N LEU A 148 -11.46 -0.52 0.53
CA LEU A 148 -10.10 -0.21 1.00
C LEU A 148 -9.04 -1.12 0.37
N LEU A 149 -9.38 -2.37 0.05
CA LEU A 149 -8.48 -3.29 -0.64
C LEU A 149 -8.39 -3.05 -2.15
N LEU A 150 -9.33 -2.29 -2.72
CA LEU A 150 -9.43 -2.09 -4.18
C LEU A 150 -8.14 -1.49 -4.79
N PRO A 151 -7.50 -0.44 -4.24
CA PRO A 151 -6.24 0.08 -4.78
C PRO A 151 -5.12 -0.96 -4.78
N VAL A 152 -5.03 -1.79 -3.74
CA VAL A 152 -4.06 -2.89 -3.65
C VAL A 152 -4.28 -3.90 -4.76
N VAL A 153 -5.53 -4.32 -4.97
CA VAL A 153 -5.89 -5.25 -6.06
C VAL A 153 -5.54 -4.66 -7.43
N ILE A 154 -5.88 -3.39 -7.66
CA ILE A 154 -5.55 -2.68 -8.91
C ILE A 154 -4.03 -2.68 -9.13
N ALA A 155 -3.24 -2.33 -8.12
CA ALA A 155 -1.77 -2.28 -8.23
C ALA A 155 -1.14 -3.66 -8.48
N VAL A 156 -1.65 -4.71 -7.84
CA VAL A 156 -1.17 -6.09 -8.05
C VAL A 156 -1.52 -6.57 -9.46
N CYS A 157 -2.77 -6.40 -9.90
CA CYS A 157 -3.20 -6.74 -11.25
C CYS A 157 -2.38 -5.98 -12.30
N PHE A 158 -2.14 -4.69 -12.10
CA PHE A 158 -1.30 -3.89 -12.98
C PHE A 158 0.15 -4.37 -13.00
N THR A 159 0.72 -4.71 -11.85
CA THR A 159 2.08 -5.27 -11.75
C THR A 159 2.21 -6.57 -12.55
N LEU A 160 1.26 -7.50 -12.39
CA LEU A 160 1.24 -8.77 -13.13
C LEU A 160 1.15 -8.53 -14.63
N TRP A 161 0.29 -7.60 -15.04
CA TRP A 161 0.15 -7.19 -16.42
C TRP A 161 1.44 -6.56 -16.98
N THR A 162 2.12 -5.70 -16.21
CA THR A 162 3.39 -5.07 -16.61
C THR A 162 4.51 -6.10 -16.71
N ALA A 163 4.60 -7.04 -15.76
CA ALA A 163 5.61 -8.10 -15.75
C ALA A 163 5.53 -8.99 -17.00
N THR A 164 4.31 -9.28 -17.45
CA THR A 164 4.06 -10.18 -18.60
C THR A 164 4.27 -9.52 -19.97
N ARG A 165 4.55 -8.22 -20.07
CA ARG A 165 4.83 -7.61 -21.39
C ARG A 165 6.16 -8.06 -21.97
N PRO A 166 6.30 -8.34 -23.28
CA PRO A 166 7.61 -8.56 -23.88
C PRO A 166 8.36 -7.23 -24.01
N SER A 167 9.68 -7.27 -23.96
CA SER A 167 10.52 -6.09 -24.20
C SER A 167 10.79 -5.94 -25.70
N VAL A 168 10.85 -4.71 -26.20
CA VAL A 168 11.17 -4.44 -27.62
C VAL A 168 12.63 -4.87 -27.89
N PRO A 169 12.93 -5.56 -29.01
CA PRO A 169 14.31 -5.90 -29.37
C PRO A 169 15.19 -4.65 -29.42
N ALA A 170 16.45 -4.76 -28.99
CA ALA A 170 17.40 -3.68 -29.21
C ALA A 170 17.59 -3.51 -30.73
N ALA A 171 17.58 -2.27 -31.22
CA ALA A 171 17.93 -2.00 -32.61
C ALA A 171 19.38 -2.47 -32.86
N PRO A 172 19.67 -3.05 -34.04
CA PRO A 172 20.99 -3.56 -34.39
C PRO A 172 22.06 -2.46 -34.45
#